data_AF-A0A441UKW0-F1
#
_entry.id   AF-A0A441UKW0-F1
#
_cell.length_a   1.000
_cell.length_b   1.000
_cell.length_c   1.000
_cell.angle_alpha   90.00
_cell.angle_beta   90.00
_cell.angle_gamma   90.00
#
_symmetry.space_group_name_H-M   'P 1'
#
loop_
_entity.id
_entity.type
_entity.pdbx_description
1 polymer ?
#
loop_
_entity_poly.entity_id
_entity_poly.type
_entity_poly.pdbx_seq_one_letter_code
_entity_poly.pdbx_strand_id
1 'polypeptide(L)'
;MVREEGIKQENIEAITAGAIPHLSADAKPEAIPSDWLAHFFEKSRIVSDGEMQMLWSKILAGEANTPNSFRKKTVELVSTIEKSDASLFTKLCSFVWMFVIRPETAIFYSKTTDFYFKQEISF
;
A
#
# COMPACT_ATOMS: atom_id res chain seq x y z
N MET A 1 12.90 13.49 -21.67
CA MET A 1 14.10 13.49 -20.81
C MET A 1 13.97 14.43 -19.62
N VAL A 2 14.26 15.74 -19.68
CA VAL A 2 14.26 16.60 -18.46
C VAL A 2 12.87 16.70 -17.80
N ARG A 3 11.80 16.84 -18.58
CA ARG A 3 10.43 16.90 -18.05
C ARG A 3 9.98 15.60 -17.37
N GLU A 4 10.35 14.45 -17.94
CA GLU A 4 9.98 13.15 -17.38
C GLU A 4 10.69 12.89 -16.05
N GLU A 5 11.97 13.25 -15.94
CA GLU A 5 12.68 13.15 -14.66
C GLU A 5 12.14 14.13 -13.63
N GLY A 6 11.68 15.32 -14.04
CA GLY A 6 10.95 16.25 -13.17
C GLY A 6 9.68 15.63 -12.57
N ILE A 7 8.83 15.02 -13.40
CA ILE A 7 7.61 14.33 -12.93
C ILE A 7 7.95 13.19 -11.98
N LYS A 8 8.98 12.39 -12.30
CA LYS A 8 9.41 11.29 -11.44
C LYS A 8 9.87 11.79 -10.07
N GLN A 9 10.59 12.91 -10.04
CA GLN A 9 11.04 13.55 -8.80
C GLN A 9 9.83 14.09 -8.00
N GLU A 10 8.91 14.78 -8.65
CA GLU A 10 7.67 15.28 -8.01
C GLU A 10 6.86 14.13 -7.39
N ASN A 11 6.74 12.98 -8.07
CA ASN A 11 6.06 11.80 -7.54
C ASN A 11 6.77 11.25 -6.29
N ILE A 12 8.10 11.16 -6.30
CA ILE A 12 8.89 10.70 -5.14
C ILE A 12 8.70 11.65 -3.95
N GLU A 13 8.75 12.96 -4.20
CA GLU A 13 8.57 13.98 -3.16
C GLU A 13 7.16 13.94 -2.57
N ALA A 14 6.14 13.83 -3.41
CA ALA A 14 4.75 13.71 -2.97
C ALA A 14 4.54 12.49 -2.07
N ILE A 15 5.08 11.32 -2.45
CA ILE A 15 5.00 10.09 -1.66
C ILE A 15 5.78 10.21 -0.35
N THR A 16 6.98 10.79 -0.40
CA THR A 16 7.81 10.96 0.79
C THR A 16 7.17 11.92 1.78
N ALA A 17 6.63 13.05 1.30
CA ALA A 17 5.90 14.01 2.13
C ALA A 17 4.61 13.40 2.70
N GLY A 18 3.88 12.64 1.89
CA GLY A 18 2.66 11.93 2.31
C GLY A 18 2.91 10.86 3.37
N ALA A 19 4.13 10.33 3.49
CA ALA A 19 4.48 9.35 4.52
C ALA A 19 4.64 9.98 5.91
N ILE A 20 5.07 11.25 5.99
CA ILE A 20 5.40 11.95 7.25
C ILE A 20 4.27 11.87 8.30
N PRO A 21 2.99 12.12 7.98
CA PRO A 21 1.89 12.06 8.96
C PRO A 21 1.61 10.65 9.48
N HIS A 22 2.16 9.61 8.84
CA HIS A 22 1.94 8.20 9.18
C HIS A 22 3.12 7.58 9.94
N LEU A 23 4.18 8.36 10.22
CA LEU A 23 5.31 7.91 11.01
C LEU A 23 4.98 7.88 12.50
N SER A 24 5.38 6.80 13.18
CA SER A 24 5.33 6.73 14.64
C SER A 24 6.50 7.49 15.26
N ALA A 25 6.39 7.86 16.54
CA ALA A 25 7.46 8.58 17.25
C ALA A 25 8.75 7.76 17.37
N ASP A 26 8.66 6.44 17.28
CA ASP A 26 9.75 5.46 17.35
C ASP A 26 10.15 4.89 15.98
N ALA A 27 9.69 5.50 14.89
CA ALA A 27 10.06 5.10 13.54
C ALA A 27 11.58 5.10 13.34
N LYS A 28 12.07 4.16 12.52
CA LYS A 28 13.50 3.98 12.21
C LYS A 28 13.75 4.01 10.70
N PRO A 29 13.56 5.15 10.01
CA PRO A 29 13.81 5.26 8.57
C PRO A 29 15.22 4.80 8.15
N GLU A 30 16.22 5.02 9.00
CA GLU A 30 17.61 4.61 8.79
C GLU A 30 17.82 3.08 8.83
N ALA A 31 16.89 2.33 9.40
CA ALA A 31 16.95 0.87 9.50
C ALA A 31 16.28 0.16 8.30
N ILE A 32 15.70 0.92 7.35
CA ILE A 32 15.11 0.32 6.15
C ILE A 32 16.23 -0.21 5.25
N PRO A 33 16.13 -1.45 4.74
CA PRO A 33 17.12 -2.00 3.81
C PRO A 33 17.26 -1.14 2.55
N SER A 34 18.49 -0.77 2.18
CA SER A 34 18.76 0.11 1.03
C SER A 34 18.30 -0.48 -0.30
N ASP A 35 18.37 -1.80 -0.45
CA ASP A 35 17.92 -2.55 -1.61
C ASP A 35 16.38 -2.64 -1.71
N TRP A 36 15.67 -2.53 -0.58
CA TRP A 36 14.23 -2.35 -0.54
C TRP A 36 13.85 -0.92 -0.94
N LEU A 37 14.52 0.09 -0.38
CA LEU A 37 14.26 1.50 -0.73
C LEU A 37 14.48 1.79 -2.20
N ALA A 38 15.59 1.29 -2.77
CA ALA A 38 15.87 1.44 -4.19
C ALA A 38 14.77 0.80 -5.06
N HIS A 39 14.30 -0.39 -4.67
CA HIS A 39 13.21 -1.08 -5.35
C HIS A 39 11.88 -0.32 -5.23
N PHE A 40 11.57 0.18 -4.03
CA PHE A 40 10.38 0.99 -3.76
C PHE A 40 10.32 2.24 -4.64
N PHE A 41 11.37 3.07 -4.62
CA PHE A 41 11.38 4.32 -5.38
C PHE A 41 11.44 4.10 -6.89
N GLU A 42 12.07 3.02 -7.36
CA GLU A 42 12.06 2.70 -8.79
C GLU A 42 10.64 2.39 -9.29
N LYS A 43 9.80 1.77 -8.45
CA LYS A 43 8.41 1.47 -8.80
C LYS A 43 7.47 2.65 -8.57
N SER A 44 7.66 3.39 -7.49
CA SER A 44 6.74 4.45 -7.08
C SER A 44 6.89 5.75 -7.88
N ARG A 45 8.07 6.01 -8.47
CA ARG A 45 8.38 7.24 -9.20
C ARG A 45 7.52 7.49 -10.44
N ILE A 46 6.83 6.48 -10.98
CA ILE A 46 5.94 6.63 -12.13
C ILE A 46 4.46 6.80 -11.73
N VAL A 47 4.16 6.86 -10.44
CA VAL A 47 2.79 6.92 -9.91
C VAL A 47 2.39 8.37 -9.67
N SER A 48 1.44 8.88 -10.47
CA SER A 48 0.94 10.25 -10.38
C SER A 48 -0.52 10.37 -9.90
N ASP A 49 -1.26 9.26 -9.78
CA ASP A 49 -2.59 9.29 -9.16
C ASP A 49 -2.46 9.51 -7.65
N GLY A 50 -3.18 10.51 -7.11
CA GLY A 50 -3.03 10.94 -5.72
C GLY A 50 -3.48 9.90 -4.68
N GLU A 51 -4.50 9.09 -4.98
CA GLU A 51 -4.94 8.03 -4.06
C GLU A 51 -3.93 6.88 -4.04
N MET A 52 -3.38 6.52 -5.20
CA MET A 52 -2.28 5.57 -5.27
C MET A 52 -1.04 6.12 -4.55
N GLN A 53 -0.65 7.38 -4.76
CA GLN A 53 0.46 8.00 -4.02
C GLN A 53 0.24 7.94 -2.49
N MET A 54 -0.99 8.09 -2.01
CA MET A 54 -1.31 7.92 -0.59
C MET A 54 -1.14 6.47 -0.12
N LEU A 55 -1.51 5.48 -0.94
CA LEU A 55 -1.22 4.06 -0.66
C LEU A 55 0.30 3.82 -0.54
N TRP A 56 1.07 4.31 -1.52
CA TRP A 56 2.53 4.23 -1.51
C TRP A 56 3.15 4.91 -0.28
N SER A 57 2.62 6.07 0.10
CA SER A 57 3.04 6.82 1.31
C SER A 57 2.85 5.99 2.59
N LYS A 58 1.72 5.30 2.72
CA LYS A 58 1.43 4.43 3.86
C LYS A 58 2.34 3.21 3.91
N ILE A 59 2.69 2.63 2.77
CA ILE A 59 3.64 1.50 2.69
C ILE A 59 5.03 1.96 3.14
N LEU A 60 5.50 3.12 2.65
CA LEU A 60 6.79 3.69 3.07
C LEU A 60 6.82 3.97 4.57
N ALA A 61 5.77 4.60 5.11
CA ALA A 61 5.66 4.88 6.53
C ALA A 61 5.63 3.58 7.36
N GLY A 62 4.91 2.56 6.92
CA GLY A 62 4.86 1.28 7.62
C GLY A 62 6.21 0.55 7.63
N GLU A 63 6.98 0.59 6.55
CA GLU A 63 8.34 0.06 6.52
C GLU A 63 9.28 0.85 7.44
N ALA A 64 9.13 2.18 7.50
CA ALA A 64 9.89 3.03 8.43
C ALA A 64 9.52 2.77 9.90
N ASN A 65 8.23 2.57 10.20
CA ASN A 65 7.74 2.27 11.54
C ASN A 65 8.17 0.87 12.00
N THR A 66 8.19 -0.09 11.08
CA THR A 66 8.54 -1.48 11.38
C THR A 66 9.34 -2.05 10.21
N PRO A 67 10.68 -1.98 10.26
CA PRO A 67 11.54 -2.52 9.21
C PRO A 67 11.30 -4.01 8.97
N ASN A 68 11.31 -4.42 7.71
CA ASN A 68 10.96 -5.77 7.22
C ASN A 68 9.48 -6.15 7.33
N SER A 69 8.57 -5.19 7.53
CA SER A 69 7.13 -5.44 7.55
C SER A 69 6.56 -5.68 6.14
N PHE A 70 7.12 -5.03 5.12
CA PHE A 70 6.75 -5.20 3.72
C PHE A 70 7.87 -5.87 2.93
N ARG A 71 7.54 -6.96 2.22
CA ARG A 71 8.48 -7.62 1.32
C ARG A 71 8.51 -6.91 -0.04
N LYS A 72 9.60 -7.03 -0.80
CA LYS A 72 9.68 -6.55 -2.20
C LYS A 72 8.55 -7.08 -3.09
N LYS A 73 8.05 -8.30 -2.80
CA LYS A 73 6.86 -8.85 -3.49
C LYS A 73 5.60 -8.01 -3.29
N THR A 74 5.43 -7.39 -2.13
CA THR A 74 4.31 -6.48 -1.88
C THR A 74 4.44 -5.22 -2.72
N VAL A 75 5.65 -4.68 -2.83
CA VAL A 75 5.94 -3.53 -3.71
C VAL A 75 5.64 -3.85 -5.18
N GLU A 76 6.05 -5.03 -5.66
CA GLU A 76 5.71 -5.49 -7.02
C GLU A 76 4.19 -5.58 -7.23
N LEU A 77 3.47 -6.21 -6.29
CA LEU A 77 2.01 -6.33 -6.39
C LEU A 77 1.35 -4.94 -6.48
N VAL A 78 1.72 -4.02 -5.60
CA VAL A 78 1.17 -2.66 -5.57
C VAL A 78 1.56 -1.87 -6.83
N SER A 79 2.69 -2.17 -7.47
CA SER A 79 3.05 -1.56 -8.75
C SER A 79 2.20 -2.02 -9.93
N THR A 80 1.49 -3.13 -9.78
CA THR A 80 0.64 -3.72 -10.83
C THR A 80 -0.85 -3.53 -10.61
N ILE A 81 -1.26 -3.08 -9.42
CA ILE A 81 -2.68 -2.94 -9.07
C ILE A 81 -3.24 -1.63 -9.61
N GLU A 82 -4.37 -1.69 -10.31
CA GLU A 82 -5.09 -0.47 -10.69
C GLU A 82 -5.82 0.13 -9.48
N LYS A 83 -6.17 1.41 -9.56
CA LYS A 83 -6.92 2.10 -8.51
C LYS A 83 -8.26 1.42 -8.21
N SER A 84 -8.93 0.93 -9.25
CA SER A 84 -10.17 0.13 -9.16
C SER A 84 -9.95 -1.15 -8.34
N ASP A 85 -8.90 -1.90 -8.66
CA ASP A 85 -8.53 -3.14 -7.97
C ASP A 85 -8.13 -2.89 -6.51
N ALA A 86 -7.37 -1.82 -6.24
CA ALA A 86 -7.00 -1.43 -4.88
C ALA A 86 -8.23 -1.05 -4.04
N SER A 87 -9.20 -0.37 -4.66
CA SER A 87 -10.47 -0.02 -4.03
C SER A 87 -11.29 -1.27 -3.72
N LEU A 88 -11.38 -2.20 -4.67
CA LEU A 88 -12.06 -3.48 -4.49
C LEU A 88 -11.41 -4.32 -3.39
N PHE A 89 -10.08 -4.40 -3.38
CA PHE A 89 -9.31 -5.10 -2.34
C PHE A 89 -9.57 -4.49 -0.96
N THR A 90 -9.61 -3.15 -0.86
CA THR A 90 -9.93 -2.45 0.39
C THR A 90 -11.34 -2.79 0.87
N LYS A 91 -12.33 -2.78 -0.03
CA LYS A 91 -13.70 -3.21 0.29
C LYS A 91 -13.70 -4.66 0.78
N LEU A 92 -12.98 -5.55 0.11
CA LEU A 92 -12.86 -6.96 0.53
C LEU A 92 -12.26 -7.10 1.94
N CYS A 93 -11.19 -6.36 2.23
CA CYS A 93 -10.54 -6.37 3.55
C CYS A 93 -11.46 -5.89 4.69
N SER A 94 -12.47 -5.07 4.40
CA SER A 94 -13.45 -4.64 5.42
C SER A 94 -14.30 -5.79 5.99
N PHE A 95 -14.31 -6.94 5.31
CA PHE A 95 -14.99 -8.16 5.76
C PHE A 95 -14.06 -9.15 6.49
N VAL A 96 -12.81 -8.78 6.70
CA VAL A 96 -11.83 -9.59 7.43
C VAL A 96 -11.88 -9.24 8.91
N TRP A 97 -12.12 -10.24 9.75
CA TRP A 97 -12.09 -10.07 11.20
C TRP A 97 -10.85 -10.75 11.77
N MET A 98 -10.02 -9.96 12.45
CA MET A 98 -8.83 -10.44 13.13
C MET A 98 -9.14 -10.68 14.62
N PHE A 99 -9.03 -11.91 15.08
CA PHE A 99 -9.17 -12.22 16.49
C PHE A 99 -7.86 -11.91 17.23
N VAL A 100 -7.90 -11.03 18.23
CA VAL A 100 -6.70 -10.61 18.99
C VAL A 100 -6.15 -11.74 19.86
N ILE A 101 -7.00 -12.70 20.24
CA ILE A 101 -6.67 -13.77 21.19
C ILE A 101 -6.25 -15.07 20.48
N ARG A 102 -6.56 -15.21 19.17
CA ARG A 102 -6.10 -16.33 18.34
C ARG A 102 -5.76 -15.83 16.94
N PRO A 103 -4.58 -16.15 16.38
CA PRO A 103 -4.16 -15.68 15.05
C PRO A 103 -4.88 -16.43 13.92
N GLU A 104 -6.16 -16.74 14.11
CA GLU A 104 -7.03 -17.28 13.07
C GLU A 104 -7.71 -16.08 12.40
N THR A 105 -7.45 -15.91 11.11
CA THR A 105 -8.13 -14.89 10.30
C THR A 105 -9.43 -15.48 9.79
N ALA A 106 -10.57 -14.93 10.21
CA ALA A 106 -11.87 -15.33 9.69
C ALA A 106 -12.28 -14.43 8.52
N ILE A 107 -12.73 -15.05 7.43
CA ILE A 107 -13.34 -14.39 6.28
C ILE A 107 -14.83 -14.71 6.33
N PHE A 108 -15.69 -13.69 6.45
CA PHE A 108 -17.14 -13.86 6.47
C PHE A 108 -17.69 -14.19 5.08
N TYR A 109 -17.62 -15.46 4.67
CA TYR A 109 -18.13 -15.93 3.38
C TYR A 109 -19.62 -16.28 3.46
N SER A 110 -20.48 -15.49 2.81
CA SER A 110 -21.90 -15.82 2.59
C SER A 110 -22.06 -16.58 1.28
N LYS A 111 -22.56 -17.81 1.34
CA LYS A 111 -22.91 -18.63 0.16
C LYS A 111 -24.15 -18.10 -0.60
N THR A 112 -24.91 -17.20 0.03
CA THR A 112 -26.04 -16.50 -0.57
C THR A 112 -25.48 -15.28 -1.28
N THR A 113 -25.54 -15.31 -2.60
CA THR A 113 -24.83 -14.44 -3.56
C THR A 113 -25.15 -12.95 -3.44
N ASP A 114 -26.12 -12.51 -2.65
CA ASP A 114 -26.54 -11.10 -2.67
C ASP A 114 -25.68 -10.16 -1.80
N PHE A 115 -24.89 -10.66 -0.84
CA PHE A 115 -24.20 -9.78 0.11
C PHE A 115 -23.02 -9.01 -0.54
N TYR A 116 -22.17 -9.72 -1.28
CA TYR A 116 -21.01 -9.14 -1.96
C TYR A 116 -21.40 -8.35 -3.22
N PHE A 117 -22.40 -8.83 -3.97
CA PHE A 117 -22.91 -8.13 -5.16
C PHE A 117 -23.55 -6.79 -4.81
N LYS A 118 -24.21 -6.66 -3.65
CA LYS A 118 -24.72 -5.37 -3.15
C LYS A 118 -23.62 -4.33 -2.87
N GLN A 119 -22.36 -4.78 -2.72
CA GLN A 119 -21.19 -3.94 -2.49
C GLN A 119 -20.27 -3.85 -3.73
N GLU A 120 -20.76 -4.32 -4.89
CA GLU A 120 -20.02 -4.38 -6.16
C GLU A 120 -18.77 -5.28 -6.13
N ILE A 121 -18.78 -6.30 -5.27
CA ILE A 121 -17.72 -7.31 -5.20
C ILE A 121 -18.20 -8.56 -5.95
N SER A 122 -17.62 -8.82 -7.13
CA SER A 122 -17.87 -10.04 -7.91
C SER A 122 -16.63 -10.93 -7.96
N PHE A 123 -16.81 -12.24 -7.81
CA PHE A 123 -15.77 -13.27 -7.91
C PHE A 123 -15.86 -14.03 -9.23
#